data_AF-A0A7Y4XUJ8-F1
#
_entry.id   AF-A0A7Y4XUJ8-F1
#
_cell.length_a   1.000
_cell.length_b   1.000
_cell.length_c   1.000
_cell.angle_alpha   90.00
_cell.angle_beta   90.00
_cell.angle_gamma   90.00
#
_symmetry.space_group_name_H-M   'P 1'
#
loop_
_entity.id
_entity.type
_entity.pdbx_description
1 polymer ?
#
loop_
_entity_poly.entity_id
_entity_poly.type
_entity_poly.pdbx_seq_one_letter_code
_entity_poly.pdbx_strand_id
1 'polypeptide(L)'
;MTTRRKFVKATALLSGGALLYQGGIATLFTTDEAMYFKFITSDVNGIIYAIKSNGDLLYFKDQALDGTANWAYSGVGQQIGNGWDGFLRVFSGGNGVIYAIAQNGDLFYYRDLAQNGSWNWGSGSGQKIASGWGDFRHVFSGGGGIIYAIQSNGDLLYFKDQAQDGTANWAFSAVGQQIGNGWDGFLRVFSGGNGIIYAIAQNGDVFYYRDLAQNGSWNWSNGLGQKIASGWGGFLNVFSSGSGIIYAVTPNGDLLYYRDLAQNGTANWATGSGQIIKTGWITGGDATGTLEGYSVPQSRMPGELIELKIHAPNGCTIQFLRLKLQSDGSIGIPMGSPTTVGPSIQVTASYPWQNGCGWNTTLTLQIPSDWKSGLYAAHCTDTLGGDHYIVFVVKPTASSRGDFAVLANTNTWNAYNDWGGKSKYTNPPAATLSFARPNPSASPVGSGLNHLTRAELWILGLMEDAGYRVDVYSDQDFHNGIPSFSTYKAFILNTHPEYWTLGMRNQLEAYLGTGGCLLYLGGNGLYEEVEFNMAGDALSLLGGNPSTDRTHYYFRNLNPPRPERAVLGVAYRSENYLTFAPFKILASNHRFFTGTGL
;
A
#
# COMPACT_ATOMS: atom_id res chain seq x y z
N MET A 1 17.34 54.73 -18.84
CA MET A 1 18.04 54.35 -20.08
C MET A 1 18.88 53.12 -19.80
N THR A 2 18.53 52.02 -20.48
CA THR A 2 19.39 50.88 -20.88
C THR A 2 20.60 50.52 -20.02
N THR A 3 20.55 49.33 -19.40
CA THR A 3 21.75 48.50 -19.28
C THR A 3 21.39 47.02 -19.36
N ARG A 4 21.79 46.39 -20.46
CA ARG A 4 21.73 44.95 -20.73
C ARG A 4 22.69 44.22 -19.78
N ARG A 5 22.25 43.12 -19.14
CA ARG A 5 23.16 42.10 -18.59
C ARG A 5 23.19 40.88 -19.51
N LYS A 6 24.42 40.50 -19.85
CA LYS A 6 24.82 39.34 -20.65
C LYS A 6 24.75 38.05 -19.82
N PHE A 7 24.47 36.95 -20.50
CA PHE A 7 24.64 35.57 -20.04
C PHE A 7 26.10 35.29 -19.61
N VAL A 8 26.25 34.49 -18.55
CA VAL A 8 27.49 33.80 -18.21
C VAL A 8 27.19 32.31 -18.05
N LYS A 9 27.78 31.51 -18.94
CA LYS A 9 27.99 30.07 -18.82
C LYS A 9 29.34 29.91 -18.12
N ALA A 10 29.42 29.16 -17.02
CA ALA A 10 30.68 28.81 -16.40
C ALA A 10 30.68 27.33 -16.01
N THR A 11 31.58 26.61 -16.67
CA THR A 11 32.00 25.23 -16.39
C THR A 11 33.18 25.30 -15.40
N ALA A 12 33.18 24.51 -14.33
CA ALA A 12 34.34 24.28 -13.45
C ALA A 12 34.30 22.82 -12.99
N LEU A 13 35.20 21.96 -13.49
CA LEU A 13 36.56 21.67 -13.01
C LEU A 13 36.58 20.66 -11.85
N LEU A 14 36.80 19.40 -12.23
CA LEU A 14 37.29 18.32 -11.38
C LEU A 14 38.77 18.58 -11.06
N SER A 15 39.11 18.67 -9.78
CA SER A 15 40.48 18.60 -9.29
C SER A 15 40.67 17.28 -8.54
N GLY A 16 41.58 16.44 -9.04
CA GLY A 16 42.04 15.24 -8.34
C GLY A 16 42.97 15.56 -7.18
N GLY A 17 42.97 14.68 -6.19
CA GLY A 17 44.04 14.49 -5.22
C GLY A 17 44.39 13.01 -5.18
N ALA A 18 45.53 12.64 -5.76
CA ALA A 18 46.10 11.31 -5.66
C ALA A 18 46.75 11.14 -4.29
N LEU A 19 46.48 10.01 -3.62
CA LEU A 19 47.34 9.45 -2.58
C LEU A 19 47.88 8.10 -3.05
N LEU A 20 49.18 7.95 -2.87
CA LEU A 20 50.07 6.97 -3.48
C LEU A 20 49.73 5.52 -3.11
N TYR A 21 49.83 4.66 -4.13
CA TYR A 21 49.75 3.21 -4.04
C TYR A 21 51.09 2.66 -3.53
N GLN A 22 51.07 1.85 -2.46
CA GLN A 22 52.15 0.93 -2.13
C GLN A 22 51.57 -0.46 -1.90
N GLY A 23 51.88 -1.37 -2.83
CA GLY A 23 52.03 -2.81 -2.60
C GLY A 23 50.88 -3.57 -1.96
N GLY A 24 49.92 -4.00 -2.77
CA GLY A 24 49.00 -5.07 -2.41
C GLY A 24 48.08 -5.34 -3.58
N ILE A 25 48.12 -6.55 -4.13
CA ILE A 25 47.19 -6.99 -5.17
C ILE A 25 45.79 -6.92 -4.55
N ALA A 26 45.05 -5.85 -4.84
CA ALA A 26 43.63 -5.79 -4.56
C ALA A 26 42.95 -6.68 -5.60
N THR A 27 42.68 -7.92 -5.22
CA THR A 27 41.70 -8.76 -5.90
C THR A 27 40.41 -7.93 -5.98
N LEU A 28 40.03 -7.50 -7.18
CA LEU A 28 38.73 -6.90 -7.42
C LEU A 28 37.68 -7.95 -7.03
N PHE A 29 37.06 -7.78 -5.86
CA PHE A 29 35.81 -8.44 -5.55
C PHE A 29 34.79 -7.90 -6.57
N THR A 30 34.30 -8.78 -7.42
CA THR A 30 33.11 -8.53 -8.24
C THR A 30 32.04 -7.98 -7.31
N THR A 31 31.51 -6.81 -7.61
CA THR A 31 30.33 -6.28 -6.94
C THR A 31 29.21 -7.32 -7.08
N ASP A 32 28.79 -7.93 -5.98
CA ASP A 32 27.56 -8.75 -5.92
C ASP A 32 26.45 -7.88 -6.57
N GLU A 33 25.91 -8.32 -7.71
CA GLU A 33 24.74 -7.67 -8.32
C GLU A 33 23.64 -7.59 -7.27
N ALA A 34 22.96 -6.45 -7.16
CA ALA A 34 21.86 -6.29 -6.21
C ALA A 34 20.82 -7.40 -6.44
N MET A 35 20.55 -8.18 -5.39
CA MET A 35 19.57 -9.25 -5.42
C MET A 35 18.22 -8.73 -4.94
N TYR A 36 17.24 -8.74 -5.84
CA TYR A 36 15.87 -8.35 -5.55
C TYR A 36 15.04 -9.57 -5.16
N PHE A 37 14.51 -9.56 -3.95
CA PHE A 37 13.69 -10.64 -3.42
C PHE A 37 12.25 -10.18 -3.16
N LYS A 38 11.28 -10.93 -3.71
CA LYS A 38 9.85 -10.77 -3.49
C LYS A 38 9.47 -11.19 -2.07
N PHE A 39 9.98 -12.34 -1.63
CA PHE A 39 9.77 -12.84 -0.27
C PHE A 39 11.08 -13.32 0.30
N ILE A 40 11.29 -13.06 1.59
CA ILE A 40 12.35 -13.70 2.37
C ILE A 40 11.74 -14.21 3.66
N THR A 41 12.15 -15.41 4.02
CA THR A 41 11.83 -16.04 5.29
C THR A 41 13.03 -16.87 5.72
N SER A 42 13.16 -17.12 7.01
CA SER A 42 14.19 -18.01 7.54
C SER A 42 13.59 -19.22 8.20
N ASP A 43 14.32 -20.31 8.07
CA ASP A 43 14.11 -21.55 8.80
C ASP A 43 15.15 -21.62 9.94
N VAL A 44 15.16 -22.72 10.67
CA VAL A 44 16.10 -22.96 11.77
C VAL A 44 17.55 -23.07 11.29
N ASN A 45 18.50 -22.85 12.20
CA ASN A 45 19.93 -23.07 11.98
C ASN A 45 20.54 -22.25 10.83
N GLY A 46 20.12 -20.99 10.67
CA GLY A 46 20.69 -20.05 9.71
C GLY A 46 20.21 -20.21 8.27
N ILE A 47 19.25 -21.11 8.03
CA ILE A 47 18.71 -21.31 6.69
C ILE A 47 17.81 -20.13 6.35
N ILE A 48 18.02 -19.54 5.18
CA ILE A 48 17.22 -18.43 4.65
C ILE A 48 16.72 -18.84 3.27
N TYR A 49 15.41 -18.73 3.08
CA TYR A 49 14.74 -18.91 1.80
C TYR A 49 14.40 -17.54 1.23
N ALA A 50 14.76 -17.31 -0.03
CA ALA A 50 14.49 -16.06 -0.71
C ALA A 50 13.92 -16.33 -2.10
N ILE A 51 12.80 -15.69 -2.44
CA ILE A 51 12.13 -15.84 -3.72
C ILE A 51 12.45 -14.64 -4.58
N LYS A 52 13.06 -14.88 -5.74
CA LYS A 52 13.26 -13.85 -6.76
C LYS A 52 11.94 -13.55 -7.47
N SER A 53 11.89 -12.38 -8.09
CA SER A 53 10.74 -11.94 -8.86
C SER A 53 10.42 -12.81 -10.07
N ASN A 54 11.41 -13.52 -10.64
CA ASN A 54 11.22 -14.51 -11.70
C ASN A 54 10.68 -15.87 -11.20
N GLY A 55 10.39 -15.99 -9.90
CA GLY A 55 9.85 -17.19 -9.28
C GLY A 55 10.88 -18.21 -8.80
N ASP A 56 12.18 -17.95 -8.94
CA ASP A 56 13.22 -18.81 -8.40
C ASP A 56 13.22 -18.78 -6.87
N LEU A 57 13.12 -19.95 -6.23
CA LEU A 57 13.32 -20.11 -4.81
C LEU A 57 14.77 -20.47 -4.52
N LEU A 58 15.45 -19.58 -3.80
CA LEU A 58 16.85 -19.73 -3.42
C LEU A 58 16.99 -20.11 -1.95
N TYR A 59 17.97 -20.97 -1.71
CA TYR A 59 18.48 -21.35 -0.40
C TYR A 59 19.78 -20.59 -0.10
N PHE A 60 19.86 -20.02 1.09
CA PHE A 60 21.07 -19.48 1.69
C PHE A 60 21.26 -20.08 3.08
N LYS A 61 22.51 -20.08 3.56
CA LYS A 61 22.82 -20.50 4.93
C LYS A 61 23.89 -19.63 5.55
N ASP A 62 23.52 -18.91 6.61
CA ASP A 62 24.45 -18.32 7.57
C ASP A 62 25.01 -19.45 8.44
N GLN A 63 26.31 -19.72 8.31
CA GLN A 63 27.00 -20.77 9.07
C GLN A 63 27.56 -20.25 10.39
N ALA A 64 27.73 -18.94 10.51
CA ALA A 64 28.34 -18.31 11.66
C ALA A 64 27.37 -18.20 12.83
N LEU A 65 26.16 -17.67 12.56
CA LEU A 65 25.14 -17.42 13.60
C LEU A 65 25.67 -16.59 14.78
N ASP A 66 26.62 -15.69 14.51
CA ASP A 66 27.29 -14.86 15.52
C ASP A 66 27.53 -13.41 15.08
N GLY A 67 27.08 -13.03 13.87
CA GLY A 67 27.27 -11.71 13.29
C GLY A 67 28.49 -11.59 12.37
N THR A 68 29.25 -12.67 12.16
CA THR A 68 30.30 -12.72 11.13
C THR A 68 29.74 -13.21 9.78
N ALA A 69 30.30 -12.70 8.68
CA ALA A 69 29.88 -13.05 7.32
C ALA A 69 30.47 -14.40 6.86
N ASN A 70 30.03 -15.51 7.47
CA ASN A 70 30.40 -16.86 7.05
C ASN A 70 29.19 -17.60 6.47
N TRP A 71 29.19 -17.80 5.16
CA TRP A 71 28.06 -18.35 4.43
C TRP A 71 28.41 -19.65 3.74
N ALA A 72 27.47 -20.60 3.74
CA ALA A 72 27.58 -21.75 2.85
C ALA A 72 27.67 -21.27 1.39
N TYR A 73 28.36 -22.04 0.55
CA TYR A 73 28.52 -21.75 -0.88
C TYR A 73 29.09 -20.35 -1.16
N SER A 74 29.93 -19.84 -0.25
CA SER A 74 30.50 -18.48 -0.35
C SER A 74 29.44 -17.39 -0.45
N GLY A 75 28.22 -17.63 0.07
CA GLY A 75 27.11 -16.69 0.02
C GLY A 75 26.34 -16.67 -1.31
N VAL A 76 26.63 -17.59 -2.22
CA VAL A 76 25.86 -17.77 -3.46
C VAL A 76 24.60 -18.57 -3.18
N GLY A 77 23.44 -18.00 -3.49
CA GLY A 77 22.14 -18.66 -3.30
C GLY A 77 22.00 -19.88 -4.20
N GLN A 78 21.62 -21.01 -3.63
CA GLN A 78 21.39 -22.25 -4.37
C GLN A 78 19.92 -22.34 -4.77
N GLN A 79 19.64 -22.47 -6.06
CA GLN A 79 18.26 -22.63 -6.52
C GLN A 79 17.74 -24.02 -6.13
N ILE A 80 16.65 -24.04 -5.38
CA ILE A 80 15.98 -25.27 -4.92
C ILE A 80 14.56 -25.40 -5.44
N GLY A 81 14.04 -24.40 -6.16
CA GLY A 81 12.71 -24.42 -6.76
C GLY A 81 12.51 -23.30 -7.78
N ASN A 82 11.38 -23.35 -8.49
CA ASN A 82 10.90 -22.33 -9.43
C ASN A 82 9.36 -22.18 -9.35
N GLY A 83 8.81 -21.12 -9.93
CA GLY A 83 7.36 -20.85 -9.97
C GLY A 83 6.76 -20.34 -8.66
N TRP A 84 7.56 -19.74 -7.78
CA TRP A 84 7.12 -19.26 -6.46
C TRP A 84 6.61 -17.80 -6.46
N ASP A 85 6.71 -17.10 -7.58
CA ASP A 85 6.28 -15.72 -7.76
C ASP A 85 4.76 -15.57 -7.72
N GLY A 86 3.98 -16.61 -8.01
CA GLY A 86 2.51 -16.54 -7.99
C GLY A 86 1.89 -16.42 -6.59
N PHE A 87 2.64 -16.67 -5.52
CA PHE A 87 2.10 -16.67 -4.16
C PHE A 87 1.90 -15.26 -3.59
N LEU A 88 0.85 -15.11 -2.78
CA LEU A 88 0.53 -13.91 -2.00
C LEU A 88 1.48 -13.77 -0.81
N ARG A 89 1.80 -14.88 -0.13
CA ARG A 89 2.74 -14.93 1.00
C ARG A 89 3.46 -16.27 1.02
N VAL A 90 4.71 -16.27 1.46
CA VAL A 90 5.49 -17.49 1.71
C VAL A 90 6.22 -17.34 3.04
N PHE A 91 6.15 -18.37 3.90
CA PHE A 91 6.80 -18.36 5.20
C PHE A 91 7.29 -19.75 5.60
N SER A 92 8.40 -19.81 6.33
CA SER A 92 8.92 -21.05 6.87
C SER A 92 8.05 -21.56 8.01
N GLY A 93 7.70 -22.85 7.97
CA GLY A 93 7.09 -23.60 9.06
C GLY A 93 8.09 -24.12 10.10
N GLY A 94 9.39 -24.10 9.76
CA GLY A 94 10.46 -24.69 10.55
C GLY A 94 10.82 -26.11 10.09
N ASN A 95 12.09 -26.50 10.28
CA ASN A 95 12.63 -27.82 9.97
C ASN A 95 12.40 -28.26 8.51
N GLY A 96 12.53 -27.35 7.55
CA GLY A 96 12.36 -27.58 6.11
C GLY A 96 10.92 -27.43 5.62
N VAL A 97 9.93 -27.19 6.49
CA VAL A 97 8.56 -26.92 6.07
C VAL A 97 8.47 -25.50 5.52
N ILE A 98 7.80 -25.33 4.38
CA ILE A 98 7.49 -24.02 3.78
C ILE A 98 5.99 -24.00 3.49
N TYR A 99 5.32 -22.95 3.95
CA TYR A 99 3.92 -22.69 3.64
C TYR A 99 3.81 -21.55 2.63
N ALA A 100 2.88 -21.68 1.69
CA ALA A 100 2.62 -20.67 0.68
C ALA A 100 1.13 -20.41 0.55
N ILE A 101 0.72 -19.15 0.59
CA ILE A 101 -0.67 -18.72 0.40
C ILE A 101 -0.79 -18.20 -1.03
N ALA A 102 -1.68 -18.78 -1.82
CA ALA A 102 -1.98 -18.33 -3.17
C ALA A 102 -2.90 -17.10 -3.18
N GLN A 103 -2.99 -16.42 -4.32
CA GLN A 103 -3.82 -15.21 -4.50
C GLN A 103 -5.31 -15.44 -4.21
N ASN A 104 -5.80 -16.67 -4.42
CA ASN A 104 -7.17 -17.07 -4.11
C ASN A 104 -7.39 -17.43 -2.63
N GLY A 105 -6.37 -17.26 -1.78
CA GLY A 105 -6.42 -17.59 -0.36
C GLY A 105 -6.23 -19.07 -0.02
N ASP A 106 -5.82 -19.91 -0.97
CA ASP A 106 -5.48 -21.31 -0.68
C ASP A 106 -4.10 -21.43 -0.04
N LEU A 107 -3.99 -22.26 1.00
CA LEU A 107 -2.74 -22.55 1.71
C LEU A 107 -2.15 -23.87 1.22
N PHE A 108 -0.89 -23.83 0.81
CA PHE A 108 -0.12 -24.94 0.30
C PHE A 108 1.04 -25.31 1.22
N TYR A 109 1.35 -26.60 1.28
CA TYR A 109 2.47 -27.17 2.02
C TYR A 109 3.62 -27.57 1.09
N TYR A 110 4.85 -27.34 1.54
CA TYR A 110 6.08 -27.79 0.89
C TYR A 110 7.09 -28.26 1.92
N ARG A 111 7.99 -29.17 1.52
CA ARG A 111 9.05 -29.70 2.37
C ARG A 111 10.39 -29.76 1.65
N ASP A 112 11.34 -28.90 2.02
CA ASP A 112 12.75 -29.09 1.69
C ASP A 112 13.29 -30.23 2.58
N LEU A 113 13.53 -31.39 1.96
CA LEU A 113 14.10 -32.55 2.66
C LEU A 113 15.62 -32.45 2.82
N ALA A 114 16.30 -31.75 1.92
CA ALA A 114 17.75 -31.70 1.91
C ALA A 114 18.30 -30.65 2.87
N GLN A 115 17.64 -29.49 2.99
CA GLN A 115 18.04 -28.37 3.85
C GLN A 115 19.51 -27.99 3.72
N ASN A 116 20.06 -28.21 2.52
CA ASN A 116 21.47 -28.03 2.22
C ASN A 116 21.68 -27.30 0.88
N GLY A 117 20.62 -26.79 0.24
CA GLY A 117 20.71 -26.15 -1.08
C GLY A 117 20.57 -27.10 -2.27
N SER A 118 20.38 -28.40 -2.05
CA SER A 118 20.03 -29.35 -3.12
C SER A 118 18.52 -29.36 -3.36
N TRP A 119 18.11 -29.47 -4.62
CA TRP A 119 16.69 -29.57 -5.01
C TRP A 119 16.13 -30.95 -4.65
N ASN A 120 15.54 -31.10 -3.46
CA ASN A 120 14.93 -32.35 -3.00
C ASN A 120 13.68 -32.09 -2.16
N TRP A 121 12.50 -32.23 -2.78
CA TRP A 121 11.20 -31.96 -2.16
C TRP A 121 10.54 -33.22 -1.61
N GLY A 122 9.90 -33.10 -0.45
CA GLY A 122 9.12 -34.18 0.15
C GLY A 122 7.82 -34.47 -0.60
N SER A 123 7.31 -35.70 -0.47
CA SER A 123 6.17 -36.23 -1.25
C SER A 123 4.85 -35.48 -1.10
N GLY A 124 4.69 -34.69 -0.03
CA GLY A 124 3.53 -33.82 0.20
C GLY A 124 3.66 -32.41 -0.39
N SER A 125 4.79 -32.09 -1.02
CA SER A 125 5.03 -30.72 -1.51
C SER A 125 4.08 -30.35 -2.64
N GLY A 126 3.57 -29.11 -2.61
CA GLY A 126 2.59 -28.59 -3.56
C GLY A 126 1.14 -28.98 -3.26
N GLN A 127 0.88 -29.68 -2.15
CA GLN A 127 -0.49 -30.03 -1.77
C GLN A 127 -1.19 -28.85 -1.09
N LYS A 128 -2.43 -28.58 -1.51
CA LYS A 128 -3.33 -27.65 -0.83
C LYS A 128 -3.80 -28.29 0.47
N ILE A 129 -3.58 -27.61 1.59
CA ILE A 129 -3.93 -28.09 2.92
C ILE A 129 -5.06 -27.29 3.57
N ALA A 130 -5.38 -26.08 3.10
CA ALA A 130 -6.52 -25.29 3.56
C ALA A 130 -6.94 -24.18 2.56
N SER A 131 -8.04 -23.49 2.85
CA SER A 131 -8.56 -22.33 2.11
C SER A 131 -8.93 -21.19 3.06
N GLY A 132 -9.11 -19.97 2.53
CA GLY A 132 -9.56 -18.81 3.30
C GLY A 132 -8.45 -18.05 4.04
N TRP A 133 -7.20 -18.19 3.59
CA TRP A 133 -6.03 -17.57 4.23
C TRP A 133 -5.63 -16.21 3.63
N GLY A 134 -6.32 -15.76 2.59
CA GLY A 134 -5.97 -14.52 1.86
C GLY A 134 -6.25 -13.24 2.66
N ASP A 135 -7.26 -13.26 3.54
CA ASP A 135 -7.76 -12.07 4.24
C ASP A 135 -7.04 -11.76 5.56
N PHE A 136 -6.12 -12.63 6.00
CA PHE A 136 -5.34 -12.37 7.20
C PHE A 136 -4.31 -11.26 6.95
N ARG A 137 -4.19 -10.33 7.90
CA ARG A 137 -3.25 -9.21 7.86
C ARG A 137 -1.80 -9.68 7.91
N HIS A 138 -1.53 -10.63 8.80
CA HIS A 138 -0.25 -11.32 8.94
C HIS A 138 -0.47 -12.81 9.15
N VAL A 139 0.42 -13.64 8.61
CA VAL A 139 0.47 -15.08 8.84
C VAL A 139 1.92 -15.48 9.03
N PHE A 140 2.22 -16.19 10.11
CA PHE A 140 3.59 -16.62 10.45
C PHE A 140 3.59 -17.90 11.27
N SER A 141 4.68 -18.65 11.22
CA SER A 141 4.80 -19.93 11.94
C SER A 141 5.09 -19.74 13.43
N GLY A 142 4.56 -20.60 14.29
CA GLY A 142 5.03 -20.78 15.67
C GLY A 142 6.08 -21.89 15.83
N GLY A 143 6.34 -22.63 14.75
CA GLY A 143 7.15 -23.86 14.73
C GLY A 143 6.31 -25.12 14.95
N GLY A 144 6.81 -26.25 14.44
CA GLY A 144 6.20 -27.57 14.66
C GLY A 144 4.74 -27.65 14.20
N GLY A 145 4.38 -27.00 13.10
CA GLY A 145 3.03 -26.99 12.54
C GLY A 145 2.08 -25.93 13.12
N ILE A 146 2.53 -25.14 14.09
CA ILE A 146 1.75 -23.99 14.58
C ILE A 146 1.80 -22.89 13.54
N ILE A 147 0.64 -22.32 13.22
CA ILE A 147 0.50 -21.15 12.36
C ILE A 147 -0.32 -20.11 13.11
N TYR A 148 0.24 -18.92 13.26
CA TYR A 148 -0.45 -17.77 13.79
C TYR A 148 -0.96 -16.90 12.66
N ALA A 149 -2.17 -16.37 12.81
CA ALA A 149 -2.76 -15.44 11.86
C ALA A 149 -3.42 -14.26 12.58
N ILE A 150 -3.20 -13.06 12.07
CA ILE A 150 -3.80 -11.82 12.61
C ILE A 150 -4.94 -11.40 11.70
N GLN A 151 -6.14 -11.27 12.27
CA GLN A 151 -7.31 -10.76 11.56
C GLN A 151 -7.30 -9.23 11.48
N SER A 152 -8.08 -8.68 10.54
CA SER A 152 -8.20 -7.23 10.34
C SER A 152 -8.75 -6.48 11.56
N ASN A 153 -9.49 -7.16 12.44
CA ASN A 153 -10.00 -6.63 13.71
C ASN A 153 -8.97 -6.70 14.86
N GLY A 154 -7.75 -7.19 14.59
CA GLY A 154 -6.68 -7.31 15.58
C GLY A 154 -6.64 -8.61 16.38
N ASP A 155 -7.54 -9.56 16.12
CA ASP A 155 -7.51 -10.87 16.78
C ASP A 155 -6.31 -11.71 16.29
N LEU A 156 -5.57 -12.28 17.24
CA LEU A 156 -4.51 -13.24 16.98
C LEU A 156 -5.07 -14.65 17.15
N LEU A 157 -5.08 -15.39 16.04
CA LEU A 157 -5.56 -16.76 15.96
C LEU A 157 -4.40 -17.75 15.92
N TYR A 158 -4.59 -18.86 16.61
CA TYR A 158 -3.76 -20.06 16.59
C TYR A 158 -4.39 -21.11 15.68
N PHE A 159 -3.58 -21.68 14.80
CA PHE A 159 -3.89 -22.88 14.01
C PHE A 159 -2.78 -23.91 14.18
N LYS A 160 -3.10 -25.18 13.92
CA LYS A 160 -2.14 -26.27 14.01
C LYS A 160 -2.34 -27.28 12.88
N ASP A 161 -1.40 -27.32 11.95
CA ASP A 161 -1.19 -28.46 11.07
C ASP A 161 -0.54 -29.58 11.90
N GLN A 162 -1.30 -30.64 12.16
CA GLN A 162 -0.85 -31.75 13.00
C GLN A 162 0.07 -32.70 12.25
N ALA A 163 -0.12 -32.85 10.94
CA ALA A 163 0.58 -33.86 10.16
C ALA A 163 1.87 -33.33 9.57
N GLN A 164 1.91 -32.06 9.13
CA GLN A 164 3.07 -31.45 8.47
C GLN A 164 3.65 -32.34 7.36
N ASP A 165 2.78 -32.96 6.58
CA ASP A 165 3.11 -33.93 5.51
C ASP A 165 2.37 -33.66 4.20
N GLY A 166 1.69 -32.50 4.10
CA GLY A 166 0.87 -32.13 2.94
C GLY A 166 -0.58 -32.61 3.01
N THR A 167 -0.98 -33.32 4.07
CA THR A 167 -2.40 -33.64 4.30
C THR A 167 -3.12 -32.53 5.08
N ALA A 168 -4.42 -32.35 4.84
CA ALA A 168 -5.26 -31.37 5.54
C ALA A 168 -5.67 -31.85 6.94
N ASN A 169 -4.72 -32.27 7.76
CA ASN A 169 -4.97 -32.76 9.11
C ASN A 169 -4.70 -31.65 10.14
N TRP A 170 -5.77 -30.96 10.53
CA TRP A 170 -5.72 -29.79 11.41
C TRP A 170 -6.28 -30.08 12.79
N ALA A 171 -5.65 -29.52 13.82
CA ALA A 171 -6.29 -29.44 15.13
C ALA A 171 -7.56 -28.59 15.05
N PHE A 172 -8.50 -28.81 15.98
CA PHE A 172 -9.74 -28.04 16.10
C PHE A 172 -10.56 -27.98 14.80
N SER A 173 -10.45 -28.99 13.93
CA SER A 173 -11.12 -29.02 12.61
C SER A 173 -10.82 -27.79 11.75
N ALA A 174 -9.56 -27.30 11.80
CA ALA A 174 -9.10 -26.09 11.11
C ALA A 174 -9.77 -24.77 11.56
N VAL A 175 -10.47 -24.77 12.69
CA VAL A 175 -11.02 -23.54 13.29
C VAL A 175 -9.92 -22.84 14.10
N GLY A 176 -9.62 -21.59 13.74
CA GLY A 176 -8.63 -20.78 14.45
C GLY A 176 -9.06 -20.50 15.88
N GLN A 177 -8.17 -20.75 16.84
CA GLN A 177 -8.41 -20.49 18.25
C GLN A 177 -7.88 -19.10 18.60
N GLN A 178 -8.74 -18.20 19.08
CA GLN A 178 -8.29 -16.87 19.48
C GLN A 178 -7.44 -16.96 20.74
N ILE A 179 -6.20 -16.49 20.65
CA ILE A 179 -5.23 -16.48 21.75
C ILE A 179 -4.79 -15.07 22.13
N GLY A 180 -5.23 -14.04 21.41
CA GLY A 180 -4.96 -12.64 21.74
C GLY A 180 -5.81 -11.67 20.92
N ASN A 181 -5.72 -10.39 21.27
CA ASN A 181 -6.37 -9.27 20.57
C ASN A 181 -5.45 -8.04 20.52
N GLY A 182 -5.79 -7.05 19.69
CA GLY A 182 -5.03 -5.79 19.55
C GLY A 182 -3.71 -5.91 18.76
N TRP A 183 -3.58 -6.91 17.90
CA TRP A 183 -2.35 -7.17 17.13
C TRP A 183 -2.29 -6.44 15.77
N ASP A 184 -3.37 -5.78 15.36
CA ASP A 184 -3.49 -5.01 14.11
C ASP A 184 -2.61 -3.75 14.09
N GLY A 185 -2.25 -3.22 15.26
CA GLY A 185 -1.44 -2.01 15.40
C GLY A 185 0.06 -2.19 15.12
N PHE A 186 0.58 -3.41 15.05
CA PHE A 186 2.01 -3.64 14.81
C PHE A 186 2.40 -3.40 13.35
N LEU A 187 3.60 -2.86 13.15
CA LEU A 187 4.22 -2.68 11.83
C LEU A 187 4.60 -4.05 11.25
N ARG A 188 5.21 -4.90 12.08
CA ARG A 188 5.68 -6.25 11.74
C ARG A 188 5.44 -7.19 12.91
N VAL A 189 5.08 -8.43 12.62
CA VAL A 189 4.99 -9.51 13.61
C VAL A 189 5.62 -10.76 13.01
N PHE A 190 6.53 -11.38 13.75
CA PHE A 190 7.27 -12.56 13.28
C PHE A 190 7.57 -13.52 14.42
N SER A 191 7.79 -14.78 14.06
CA SER A 191 8.16 -15.84 15.00
C SER A 191 9.54 -15.62 15.58
N GLY A 192 9.75 -15.97 16.84
CA GLY A 192 11.08 -16.27 17.41
C GLY A 192 11.33 -17.77 17.60
N GLY A 193 10.41 -18.62 17.13
CA GLY A 193 10.40 -20.07 17.38
C GLY A 193 9.98 -20.43 18.81
N ASN A 194 9.57 -21.69 19.02
CA ASN A 194 9.19 -22.23 20.33
C ASN A 194 8.16 -21.36 21.09
N GLY A 195 7.16 -20.85 20.37
CA GLY A 195 6.09 -20.01 20.91
C GLY A 195 6.48 -18.54 21.15
N ILE A 196 7.72 -18.14 20.88
CA ILE A 196 8.12 -16.72 20.93
C ILE A 196 7.55 -15.98 19.73
N ILE A 197 7.02 -14.78 19.97
CA ILE A 197 6.54 -13.85 18.94
C ILE A 197 7.19 -12.50 19.21
N TYR A 198 7.84 -11.94 18.19
CA TYR A 198 8.35 -10.58 18.20
C TYR A 198 7.39 -9.69 17.41
N ALA A 199 7.11 -8.50 17.95
CA ALA A 199 6.26 -7.52 17.30
C ALA A 199 6.94 -6.15 17.30
N ILE A 200 7.01 -5.51 16.14
CA ILE A 200 7.58 -4.18 15.98
C ILE A 200 6.41 -3.20 15.92
N ALA A 201 6.32 -2.29 16.87
CA ALA A 201 5.31 -1.25 16.91
C ALA A 201 5.61 -0.13 15.88
N GLN A 202 4.60 0.69 15.59
CA GLN A 202 4.71 1.81 14.63
C GLN A 202 5.81 2.82 14.99
N ASN A 203 6.10 2.97 16.28
CA ASN A 203 7.19 3.83 16.77
C ASN A 203 8.58 3.17 16.67
N GLY A 204 8.68 1.94 16.17
CA GLY A 204 9.90 1.17 16.04
C GLY A 204 10.32 0.41 17.30
N ASP A 205 9.49 0.37 18.34
CA ASP A 205 9.75 -0.46 19.53
C ASP A 205 9.53 -1.94 19.23
N VAL A 206 10.42 -2.79 19.75
CA VAL A 206 10.31 -4.25 19.62
C VAL A 206 9.78 -4.83 20.92
N PHE A 207 8.69 -5.56 20.82
CA PHE A 207 8.05 -6.27 21.91
C PHE A 207 8.23 -7.78 21.76
N TYR A 208 8.51 -8.43 22.87
CA TYR A 208 8.57 -9.87 23.03
C TYR A 208 7.26 -10.37 23.64
N TYR A 209 6.74 -11.45 23.07
CA TYR A 209 5.63 -12.23 23.57
C TYR A 209 6.00 -13.71 23.56
N ARG A 210 5.36 -14.51 24.41
CA ARG A 210 5.49 -15.96 24.38
C ARG A 210 4.19 -16.65 24.67
N ASP A 211 3.67 -17.39 23.68
CA ASP A 211 2.65 -18.41 23.89
C ASP A 211 3.32 -19.59 24.61
N LEU A 212 3.00 -19.73 25.90
CA LEU A 212 3.59 -20.79 26.73
C LEU A 212 2.96 -22.15 26.45
N ALA A 213 1.67 -22.17 26.15
CA ALA A 213 0.91 -23.40 26.06
C ALA A 213 0.97 -24.03 24.67
N GLN A 214 1.10 -23.20 23.61
CA GLN A 214 1.23 -23.64 22.22
C GLN A 214 0.16 -24.63 21.79
N ASN A 215 -1.03 -24.51 22.38
CA ASN A 215 -2.15 -25.45 22.24
C ASN A 215 -3.49 -24.75 21.94
N GLY A 216 -3.45 -23.46 21.56
CA GLY A 216 -4.64 -22.67 21.28
C GLY A 216 -5.35 -22.08 22.50
N SER A 217 -4.79 -22.23 23.71
CA SER A 217 -5.30 -21.54 24.89
C SER A 217 -4.65 -20.16 25.07
N TRP A 218 -5.40 -19.21 25.63
CA TRP A 218 -4.91 -17.87 25.95
C TRP A 218 -3.99 -17.90 27.17
N ASN A 219 -2.70 -18.20 26.96
CA ASN A 219 -1.73 -18.34 28.04
C ASN A 219 -0.35 -17.75 27.68
N TRP A 220 -0.12 -16.50 28.08
CA TRP A 220 1.08 -15.74 27.76
C TRP A 220 2.07 -15.69 28.93
N SER A 221 3.36 -15.84 28.64
CA SER A 221 4.43 -15.60 29.62
C SER A 221 4.58 -14.13 29.96
N ASN A 222 4.83 -13.79 31.23
CA ASN A 222 5.21 -12.45 31.69
C ASN A 222 4.21 -11.32 31.32
N GLY A 223 2.92 -11.64 31.18
CA GLY A 223 1.88 -10.66 30.85
C GLY A 223 1.76 -10.32 29.36
N LEU A 224 1.26 -9.12 29.04
CA LEU A 224 1.10 -8.62 27.67
C LEU A 224 2.34 -7.83 27.26
N GLY A 225 3.19 -8.40 26.40
CA GLY A 225 4.23 -7.70 25.64
C GLY A 225 5.35 -7.01 26.44
N GLN A 226 6.57 -7.54 26.36
CA GLN A 226 7.75 -6.92 27.00
C GLN A 226 8.61 -6.19 25.98
N LYS A 227 8.82 -4.88 26.15
CA LYS A 227 9.70 -4.11 25.26
C LYS A 227 11.17 -4.52 25.45
N ILE A 228 11.82 -4.98 24.39
CA ILE A 228 13.22 -5.46 24.42
C ILE A 228 14.19 -4.65 23.54
N ALA A 229 13.68 -3.82 22.63
CA ALA A 229 14.48 -2.91 21.81
C ALA A 229 13.66 -1.71 21.29
N SER A 230 14.34 -0.75 20.66
CA SER A 230 13.77 0.44 20.01
C SER A 230 14.50 0.72 18.69
N GLY A 231 13.89 1.46 17.77
CA GLY A 231 14.54 1.92 16.53
C GLY A 231 14.46 0.96 15.34
N TRP A 232 13.58 -0.04 15.38
CA TRP A 232 13.47 -1.07 14.34
C TRP A 232 12.44 -0.74 13.24
N GLY A 233 11.79 0.42 13.31
CA GLY A 233 10.75 0.81 12.36
C GLY A 233 11.25 1.09 10.93
N GLY A 234 12.55 1.34 10.76
CA GLY A 234 13.16 1.66 9.47
C GLY A 234 13.65 0.46 8.66
N PHE A 235 13.57 -0.76 9.20
CA PHE A 235 13.95 -1.96 8.45
C PHE A 235 12.88 -2.32 7.41
N LEU A 236 13.34 -2.74 6.23
CA LEU A 236 12.51 -3.23 5.13
C LEU A 236 11.94 -4.61 5.45
N ASN A 237 12.72 -5.51 6.03
CA ASN A 237 12.23 -6.83 6.42
C ASN A 237 12.89 -7.26 7.72
N VAL A 238 12.16 -8.02 8.55
CA VAL A 238 12.68 -8.57 9.79
C VAL A 238 12.12 -9.99 9.97
N PHE A 239 13.01 -10.96 10.13
CA PHE A 239 12.67 -12.38 10.23
C PHE A 239 13.63 -13.11 11.18
N SER A 240 13.28 -14.32 11.63
CA SER A 240 14.05 -15.03 12.66
C SER A 240 14.29 -16.49 12.32
N SER A 241 15.51 -16.96 12.55
CA SER A 241 15.87 -18.39 12.45
C SER A 241 15.53 -19.16 13.74
N GLY A 242 14.80 -18.53 14.66
CA GLY A 242 14.56 -19.04 16.00
C GLY A 242 15.79 -18.97 16.90
N SER A 243 15.67 -19.50 18.12
CA SER A 243 16.74 -19.49 19.13
C SER A 243 17.33 -18.10 19.39
N GLY A 244 16.49 -17.07 19.27
CA GLY A 244 16.83 -15.66 19.47
C GLY A 244 17.52 -14.98 18.28
N ILE A 245 17.85 -15.70 17.20
CA ILE A 245 18.50 -15.12 16.02
C ILE A 245 17.48 -14.36 15.20
N ILE A 246 17.76 -13.09 14.91
CA ILE A 246 16.91 -12.19 14.14
C ILE A 246 17.76 -11.57 13.04
N TYR A 247 17.23 -11.53 11.83
CA TYR A 247 17.81 -10.83 10.70
C TYR A 247 16.95 -9.63 10.36
N ALA A 248 17.60 -8.51 10.02
CA ALA A 248 16.91 -7.30 9.61
C ALA A 248 17.56 -6.74 8.35
N VAL A 249 16.73 -6.30 7.40
CA VAL A 249 17.21 -5.71 6.15
C VAL A 249 17.00 -4.22 6.16
N THR A 250 18.07 -3.47 5.91
CA THR A 250 18.02 -2.01 5.79
C THR A 250 17.49 -1.53 4.44
N PRO A 251 17.12 -0.24 4.33
CA PRO A 251 16.71 0.37 3.05
C PRO A 251 17.75 0.30 1.91
N ASN A 252 19.04 0.21 2.25
CA ASN A 252 20.12 0.06 1.27
C ASN A 252 20.47 -1.41 0.95
N GLY A 253 19.70 -2.37 1.47
CA GLY A 253 19.86 -3.79 1.18
C GLY A 253 20.97 -4.49 1.97
N ASP A 254 21.35 -3.95 3.13
CA ASP A 254 22.25 -4.65 4.05
C ASP A 254 21.43 -5.61 4.92
N LEU A 255 21.87 -6.86 5.00
CA LEU A 255 21.33 -7.87 5.90
C LEU A 255 22.14 -7.83 7.20
N LEU A 256 21.49 -7.39 8.27
CA LEU A 256 22.06 -7.32 9.60
C LEU A 256 21.66 -8.53 10.44
N TYR A 257 22.59 -9.00 11.25
CA TYR A 257 22.37 -10.04 12.25
C TYR A 257 22.09 -9.43 13.62
N TYR A 258 21.18 -10.05 14.37
CA TYR A 258 20.88 -9.77 15.77
C TYR A 258 20.66 -11.08 16.51
N ARG A 259 20.95 -11.09 17.83
CA ARG A 259 20.54 -12.23 18.66
C ARG A 259 20.11 -11.82 20.06
N ASP A 260 18.85 -12.11 20.38
CA ASP A 260 18.29 -12.07 21.73
C ASP A 260 18.78 -13.29 22.51
N LEU A 261 19.69 -13.06 23.46
CA LEU A 261 20.25 -14.09 24.34
C LEU A 261 19.30 -14.42 25.50
N ALA A 262 18.42 -13.51 25.88
CA ALA A 262 17.55 -13.66 27.04
C ALA A 262 16.32 -14.51 26.74
N GLN A 263 15.66 -14.27 25.59
CA GLN A 263 14.47 -15.01 25.14
C GLN A 263 13.39 -15.18 26.21
N ASN A 264 13.27 -14.20 27.10
CA ASN A 264 12.36 -14.20 28.25
C ASN A 264 11.64 -12.87 28.47
N GLY A 265 11.77 -11.94 27.51
CA GLY A 265 11.24 -10.58 27.61
C GLY A 265 12.18 -9.55 28.24
N THR A 266 13.40 -9.92 28.63
CA THR A 266 14.43 -8.94 29.02
C THR A 266 15.38 -8.65 27.86
N ALA A 267 15.88 -7.42 27.78
CA ALA A 267 16.82 -7.03 26.73
C ALA A 267 18.23 -7.56 27.06
N ASN A 268 18.70 -8.53 26.28
CA ASN A 268 20.08 -9.02 26.31
C ASN A 268 20.52 -9.43 24.90
N TRP A 269 21.33 -8.60 24.25
CA TRP A 269 21.71 -8.79 22.86
C TRP A 269 23.15 -9.31 22.74
N ALA A 270 23.38 -10.27 21.85
CA ALA A 270 24.72 -10.79 21.58
C ALA A 270 25.64 -9.71 20.99
N THR A 271 26.95 -9.79 21.25
CA THR A 271 27.95 -8.81 20.81
C THR A 271 27.96 -8.55 19.30
N GLY A 272 27.67 -9.57 18.48
CA GLY A 272 27.57 -9.42 17.02
C GLY A 272 26.28 -8.78 16.51
N SER A 273 25.36 -8.36 17.39
CA SER A 273 24.10 -7.75 16.98
C SER A 273 24.33 -6.40 16.29
N GLY A 274 23.63 -6.17 15.18
CA GLY A 274 23.78 -5.00 14.32
C GLY A 274 24.89 -5.11 13.27
N GLN A 275 25.65 -6.21 13.23
CA GLN A 275 26.67 -6.40 12.20
C GLN A 275 26.04 -6.75 10.85
N ILE A 276 26.57 -6.14 9.79
CA ILE A 276 26.21 -6.47 8.40
C ILE A 276 26.88 -7.81 8.07
N ILE A 277 26.07 -8.82 7.79
CA ILE A 277 26.56 -10.16 7.42
C ILE A 277 26.49 -10.40 5.92
N LYS A 278 25.70 -9.62 5.18
CA LYS A 278 25.67 -9.64 3.71
C LYS A 278 25.08 -8.34 3.17
N THR A 279 25.44 -7.95 1.95
CA THR A 279 24.93 -6.77 1.25
C THR A 279 24.18 -7.18 -0.02
N GLY A 280 23.45 -6.24 -0.62
CA GLY A 280 22.70 -6.48 -1.86
C GLY A 280 21.43 -7.31 -1.68
N TRP A 281 20.93 -7.48 -0.45
CA TRP A 281 19.64 -8.10 -0.15
C TRP A 281 18.55 -7.04 -0.18
N ILE A 282 18.14 -6.61 -1.37
CA ILE A 282 17.07 -5.62 -1.47
C ILE A 282 15.74 -6.37 -1.34
N THR A 283 15.12 -6.19 -0.18
CA THR A 283 13.85 -6.82 0.16
C THR A 283 12.74 -5.82 -0.01
N GLY A 284 11.69 -6.14 -0.77
CA GLY A 284 10.47 -5.34 -0.79
C GLY A 284 9.91 -5.22 0.61
N GLY A 285 10.06 -4.05 1.24
CA GLY A 285 10.01 -3.99 2.68
C GLY A 285 8.65 -3.68 3.28
N ASP A 286 7.77 -4.67 3.50
CA ASP A 286 6.34 -4.50 3.87
C ASP A 286 5.54 -3.41 3.12
N ALA A 287 6.09 -2.87 2.05
CA ALA A 287 5.41 -2.42 0.86
C ALA A 287 6.01 -3.26 -0.28
N THR A 288 5.46 -4.47 -0.42
CA THR A 288 5.30 -5.24 -1.66
C THR A 288 6.51 -5.62 -2.55
N GLY A 289 7.63 -4.91 -2.56
CA GLY A 289 8.61 -5.05 -3.66
C GLY A 289 7.97 -4.82 -5.03
N THR A 290 6.78 -4.21 -5.05
CA THR A 290 6.01 -3.97 -6.25
C THR A 290 6.27 -2.57 -6.74
N LEU A 291 6.12 -2.43 -8.05
CA LEU A 291 5.98 -1.18 -8.72
C LEU A 291 4.88 -0.34 -8.06
N GLU A 292 5.24 0.83 -7.56
CA GLU A 292 4.32 1.74 -6.88
C GLU A 292 4.61 3.18 -7.27
N GLY A 293 3.61 4.05 -7.18
CA GLY A 293 3.80 5.45 -7.54
C GLY A 293 2.65 6.36 -7.16
N TYR A 294 2.95 7.66 -7.21
CA TYR A 294 1.96 8.71 -7.00
C TYR A 294 2.33 9.98 -7.75
N SER A 295 1.36 10.88 -7.90
CA SER A 295 1.56 12.22 -8.43
C SER A 295 1.20 13.26 -7.38
N VAL A 296 2.03 14.28 -7.24
CA VAL A 296 1.67 15.51 -6.52
C VAL A 296 1.97 16.72 -7.40
N PRO A 297 0.99 17.60 -7.61
CA PRO A 297 -0.39 17.50 -7.14
C PRO A 297 -1.22 16.51 -7.97
N GLN A 298 -2.43 16.21 -7.47
CA GLN A 298 -3.36 15.26 -8.08
C GLN A 298 -4.20 15.86 -9.22
N SER A 299 -4.07 17.16 -9.51
CA SER A 299 -4.79 17.83 -10.60
C SER A 299 -3.94 18.88 -11.29
N ARG A 300 -3.96 18.89 -12.63
CA ARG A 300 -3.27 19.85 -13.49
C ARG A 300 -4.10 20.19 -14.72
N MET A 301 -3.90 21.37 -15.30
CA MET A 301 -4.50 21.73 -16.60
C MET A 301 -3.51 21.51 -17.74
N PRO A 302 -3.99 21.38 -19.00
CA PRO A 302 -3.14 21.34 -20.17
C PRO A 302 -2.07 22.45 -20.19
N GLY A 303 -0.84 22.09 -20.52
CA GLY A 303 0.34 22.96 -20.52
C GLY A 303 1.13 22.97 -19.22
N GLU A 304 0.53 22.58 -18.08
CA GLU A 304 1.23 22.48 -16.79
C GLU A 304 2.05 21.20 -16.67
N LEU A 305 2.96 21.17 -15.69
CA LEU A 305 3.75 20.00 -15.34
C LEU A 305 3.08 19.19 -14.23
N ILE A 306 3.00 17.88 -14.41
CA ILE A 306 2.71 16.90 -13.36
C ILE A 306 3.95 16.06 -13.08
N GLU A 307 4.27 15.90 -11.80
CA GLU A 307 5.40 15.10 -11.33
C GLU A 307 4.91 13.72 -10.90
N LEU A 308 5.56 12.68 -11.40
CA LEU A 308 5.36 11.30 -11.00
C LEU A 308 6.55 10.84 -10.16
N LYS A 309 6.26 10.30 -8.98
CA LYS A 309 7.23 9.72 -8.05
C LYS A 309 6.97 8.22 -8.03
N ILE A 310 7.93 7.44 -8.49
CA ILE A 310 7.75 6.02 -8.80
C ILE A 310 8.85 5.21 -8.14
N HIS A 311 8.46 4.25 -7.30
CA HIS A 311 9.29 3.16 -6.82
C HIS A 311 9.16 2.01 -7.83
N ALA A 312 10.19 1.79 -8.63
CA ALA A 312 10.25 0.77 -9.67
C ALA A 312 11.58 0.02 -9.58
N PRO A 313 11.73 -0.96 -8.67
CA PRO A 313 13.00 -1.65 -8.43
C PRO A 313 13.64 -2.25 -9.69
N ASN A 314 12.82 -2.62 -10.68
CA ASN A 314 13.24 -3.26 -11.93
C ASN A 314 13.09 -2.33 -13.16
N GLY A 315 12.76 -1.06 -12.92
CA GLY A 315 12.25 -0.16 -13.96
C GLY A 315 10.82 -0.50 -14.34
N CYS A 316 10.19 0.36 -15.13
CA CYS A 316 8.84 0.12 -15.63
C CYS A 316 8.60 0.83 -16.96
N THR A 317 7.63 0.31 -17.71
CA THR A 317 6.99 0.99 -18.82
C THR A 317 5.78 1.73 -18.30
N ILE A 318 5.62 2.98 -18.75
CA ILE A 318 4.54 3.88 -18.35
C ILE A 318 3.71 4.17 -19.60
N GLN A 319 2.46 3.72 -19.60
CA GLN A 319 1.45 4.13 -20.58
C GLN A 319 0.53 5.17 -19.93
N PHE A 320 0.52 6.38 -20.48
CA PHE A 320 -0.49 7.37 -20.08
C PHE A 320 -1.83 7.00 -20.68
N LEU A 321 -2.87 7.03 -19.86
CA LEU A 321 -4.24 6.67 -20.22
C LEU A 321 -5.19 7.82 -19.86
N ARG A 322 -6.09 8.19 -20.76
CA ARG A 322 -7.33 8.87 -20.39
C ARG A 322 -8.32 7.82 -19.94
N LEU A 323 -8.69 7.82 -18.67
CA LEU A 323 -9.51 6.79 -18.07
C LEU A 323 -10.95 6.88 -18.58
N LYS A 324 -11.40 5.79 -19.22
CA LYS A 324 -12.78 5.57 -19.66
C LYS A 324 -13.00 4.06 -19.79
N LEU A 325 -14.12 3.56 -19.28
CA LEU A 325 -14.53 2.18 -19.51
C LEU A 325 -14.94 2.02 -20.98
N GLN A 326 -14.25 1.14 -21.70
CA GLN A 326 -14.55 0.82 -23.09
C GLN A 326 -15.62 -0.28 -23.17
N SER A 327 -16.24 -0.43 -24.34
CA SER A 327 -17.29 -1.44 -24.58
C SER A 327 -16.79 -2.89 -24.47
N ASP A 328 -15.49 -3.13 -24.67
CA ASP A 328 -14.83 -4.42 -24.50
C ASP A 328 -14.42 -4.72 -23.04
N GLY A 329 -14.75 -3.81 -22.12
CA GLY A 329 -14.43 -3.92 -20.69
C GLY A 329 -13.02 -3.42 -20.32
N SER A 330 -12.19 -3.04 -21.29
CA SER A 330 -10.88 -2.43 -21.02
C SER A 330 -11.04 -1.03 -20.41
N ILE A 331 -10.00 -0.59 -19.70
CA ILE A 331 -9.96 0.72 -19.04
C ILE A 331 -8.89 1.58 -19.70
N GLY A 332 -9.33 2.74 -20.19
CA GLY A 332 -8.44 3.80 -20.62
C GLY A 332 -8.19 3.85 -22.12
N ILE A 333 -7.89 5.04 -22.61
CA ILE A 333 -7.47 5.32 -23.98
C ILE A 333 -5.99 5.73 -23.92
N PRO A 334 -5.08 5.02 -24.62
CA PRO A 334 -3.67 5.40 -24.69
C PRO A 334 -3.45 6.84 -25.19
N MET A 335 -2.73 7.63 -24.41
CA MET A 335 -2.43 9.04 -24.70
C MET A 335 -1.02 9.21 -25.26
N GLY A 336 -0.73 8.50 -26.34
CA GLY A 336 0.59 8.46 -26.99
C GLY A 336 1.36 7.17 -26.71
N SER A 337 2.63 7.14 -27.13
CA SER A 337 3.49 5.97 -26.99
C SER A 337 3.96 5.79 -25.53
N PRO A 338 4.14 4.53 -25.06
CA PRO A 338 4.69 4.27 -23.75
C PRO A 338 6.09 4.86 -23.57
N THR A 339 6.41 5.27 -22.34
CA THR A 339 7.74 5.73 -21.94
C THR A 339 8.33 4.74 -20.94
N THR A 340 9.63 4.43 -21.02
CA THR A 340 10.27 3.53 -20.04
C THR A 340 11.13 4.33 -19.08
N VAL A 341 11.07 3.99 -17.80
CA VAL A 341 11.99 4.47 -16.77
C VAL A 341 12.83 3.30 -16.27
N GLY A 342 14.12 3.56 -16.03
CA GLY A 342 15.02 2.56 -15.47
C GLY A 342 14.71 2.23 -13.99
N PRO A 343 15.39 1.21 -13.43
CA PRO A 343 15.34 0.90 -12.01
C PRO A 343 15.46 2.13 -11.11
N SER A 344 14.51 2.30 -10.20
CA SER A 344 14.44 3.40 -9.25
C SER A 344 13.91 2.88 -7.92
N ILE A 345 14.77 2.87 -6.90
CA ILE A 345 14.39 2.55 -5.53
C ILE A 345 14.16 3.87 -4.80
N GLN A 346 12.93 4.05 -4.32
CA GLN A 346 12.57 5.17 -3.48
C GLN A 346 12.54 4.75 -2.01
N VAL A 347 13.19 5.52 -1.14
CA VAL A 347 13.15 5.32 0.31
C VAL A 347 11.96 6.09 0.87
N THR A 348 11.04 5.39 1.53
CA THR A 348 9.86 5.98 2.15
C THR A 348 10.17 6.53 3.53
N ALA A 349 9.84 7.79 3.78
CA ALA A 349 9.96 8.42 5.08
C ALA A 349 9.00 7.80 6.13
N SER A 350 9.35 7.92 7.41
CA SER A 350 8.49 7.48 8.51
C SER A 350 7.16 8.24 8.55
N TYR A 351 6.10 7.53 8.92
CA TYR A 351 4.72 8.05 8.97
C TYR A 351 4.26 8.65 7.62
N PRO A 352 4.41 7.91 6.50
CA PRO A 352 4.17 8.47 5.17
C PRO A 352 2.70 8.83 4.92
N TRP A 353 1.76 8.25 5.68
CA TRP A 353 0.36 8.68 5.66
C TRP A 353 0.18 10.12 6.14
N GLN A 354 1.06 10.62 7.01
CA GLN A 354 0.98 11.95 7.60
C GLN A 354 1.89 12.94 6.89
N ASN A 355 3.14 12.55 6.65
CA ASN A 355 4.20 13.45 6.16
C ASN A 355 4.47 13.31 4.64
N GLY A 356 3.86 12.32 3.99
CA GLY A 356 4.22 11.92 2.64
C GLY A 356 5.46 11.02 2.60
N CYS A 357 5.73 10.43 1.44
CA CYS A 357 6.79 9.45 1.28
C CYS A 357 8.20 10.07 1.18
N GLY A 358 8.29 11.35 0.82
CA GLY A 358 9.58 12.00 0.56
C GLY A 358 10.30 11.49 -0.71
N TRP A 359 9.57 10.83 -1.62
CA TRP A 359 10.16 10.29 -2.85
C TRP A 359 10.59 11.39 -3.82
N ASN A 360 11.68 11.14 -4.55
CA ASN A 360 12.16 12.01 -5.61
C ASN A 360 11.31 11.84 -6.87
N THR A 361 11.13 12.92 -7.63
CA THR A 361 10.44 12.88 -8.92
C THR A 361 11.20 11.97 -9.90
N THR A 362 10.53 10.94 -10.38
CA THR A 362 11.07 9.95 -11.34
C THR A 362 10.83 10.41 -12.78
N LEU A 363 9.64 10.95 -13.05
CA LEU A 363 9.25 11.45 -14.37
C LEU A 363 8.41 12.72 -14.23
N THR A 364 8.63 13.69 -15.11
CA THR A 364 7.76 14.86 -15.24
C THR A 364 7.08 14.81 -16.59
N LEU A 365 5.74 14.88 -16.59
CA LEU A 365 4.94 15.02 -17.80
C LEU A 365 4.47 16.48 -17.91
N GLN A 366 4.74 17.11 -19.04
CA GLN A 366 3.98 18.30 -19.42
C GLN A 366 2.67 17.84 -20.03
N ILE A 367 1.53 18.20 -19.42
CA ILE A 367 0.21 17.80 -19.92
C ILE A 367 0.05 18.39 -21.33
N PRO A 368 -0.08 17.57 -22.38
CA PRO A 368 -0.25 18.07 -23.75
C PRO A 368 -1.46 18.98 -23.89
N SER A 369 -1.34 20.01 -24.72
CA SER A 369 -2.35 21.07 -24.86
C SER A 369 -3.69 20.59 -25.40
N ASP A 370 -3.72 19.43 -26.06
CA ASP A 370 -4.88 18.79 -26.66
C ASP A 370 -5.57 17.78 -25.74
N TRP A 371 -5.00 17.49 -24.57
CA TRP A 371 -5.65 16.61 -23.59
C TRP A 371 -6.93 17.27 -23.05
N LYS A 372 -8.05 16.56 -23.21
CA LYS A 372 -9.35 17.00 -22.73
C LYS A 372 -9.45 16.83 -21.22
N SER A 373 -10.36 17.58 -20.60
CA SER A 373 -10.71 17.37 -19.20
C SER A 373 -11.15 15.92 -18.94
N GLY A 374 -10.77 15.37 -17.78
CA GLY A 374 -11.07 13.98 -17.42
C GLY A 374 -10.21 13.40 -16.31
N LEU A 375 -10.47 12.13 -16.00
CA LEU A 375 -9.59 11.30 -15.17
C LEU A 375 -8.53 10.65 -16.05
N TYR A 376 -7.29 10.63 -15.56
CA TYR A 376 -6.13 10.07 -16.25
C TYR A 376 -5.34 9.16 -15.31
N ALA A 377 -4.53 8.28 -15.88
CA ALA A 377 -3.54 7.54 -15.13
C ALA A 377 -2.22 7.45 -15.89
N ALA A 378 -1.12 7.43 -15.14
CA ALA A 378 0.10 6.77 -15.59
C ALA A 378 0.01 5.30 -15.17
N HIS A 379 -0.21 4.41 -16.13
CA HIS A 379 -0.23 2.98 -15.92
C HIS A 379 1.19 2.45 -16.05
N CYS A 380 1.76 2.06 -14.92
CA CYS A 380 3.11 1.54 -14.80
C CYS A 380 3.07 0.01 -14.79
N THR A 381 3.83 -0.62 -15.68
CA THR A 381 4.02 -2.07 -15.73
C THR A 381 5.49 -2.44 -15.75
N ASP A 382 5.92 -3.45 -15.00
CA ASP A 382 7.30 -3.98 -15.08
C ASP A 382 7.37 -5.38 -15.72
N THR A 383 8.58 -5.86 -15.97
CA THR A 383 8.83 -7.17 -16.62
C THR A 383 8.53 -8.36 -15.72
N LEU A 384 8.16 -8.12 -14.46
CA LEU A 384 7.94 -9.11 -13.42
C LEU A 384 6.48 -9.14 -12.97
N GLY A 385 5.60 -8.49 -13.74
CA GLY A 385 4.15 -8.47 -13.49
C GLY A 385 3.71 -7.40 -12.49
N GLY A 386 4.59 -6.47 -12.09
CA GLY A 386 4.18 -5.27 -11.37
C GLY A 386 3.22 -4.45 -12.21
N ASP A 387 2.12 -4.00 -11.60
CA ASP A 387 1.01 -3.31 -12.25
C ASP A 387 0.47 -2.25 -11.29
N HIS A 388 0.61 -0.97 -11.65
CA HIS A 388 0.19 0.13 -10.78
C HIS A 388 -0.34 1.32 -11.57
N TYR A 389 -1.41 1.93 -11.05
CA TYR A 389 -2.03 3.10 -11.66
C TYR A 389 -1.81 4.32 -10.78
N ILE A 390 -1.11 5.32 -11.31
CA ILE A 390 -1.01 6.65 -10.71
C ILE A 390 -2.13 7.50 -11.28
N VAL A 391 -3.24 7.59 -10.56
CA VAL A 391 -4.44 8.32 -11.00
C VAL A 391 -4.31 9.81 -10.70
N PHE A 392 -4.64 10.65 -11.68
CA PHE A 392 -4.68 12.10 -11.55
C PHE A 392 -5.80 12.72 -12.40
N VAL A 393 -6.12 13.97 -12.12
CA VAL A 393 -7.14 14.75 -12.81
C VAL A 393 -6.47 15.69 -13.82
N VAL A 394 -7.02 15.73 -15.03
CA VAL A 394 -6.73 16.83 -15.96
C VAL A 394 -7.95 17.73 -15.99
N LYS A 395 -7.83 18.93 -15.44
CA LYS A 395 -8.90 19.93 -15.40
C LYS A 395 -8.91 20.78 -16.68
N PRO A 396 -10.04 21.40 -17.08
CA PRO A 396 -10.10 22.15 -18.33
C PRO A 396 -9.30 23.45 -18.25
N THR A 397 -8.90 23.96 -19.41
CA THR A 397 -8.50 25.37 -19.55
C THR A 397 -9.74 26.25 -19.71
N ALA A 398 -9.59 27.57 -19.51
CA ALA A 398 -10.69 28.51 -19.71
C ALA A 398 -11.30 28.47 -21.14
N SER A 399 -10.51 28.09 -22.14
CA SER A 399 -10.92 28.01 -23.55
C SER A 399 -11.50 26.67 -23.98
N SER A 400 -11.44 25.64 -23.13
CA SER A 400 -11.82 24.25 -23.49
C SER A 400 -12.98 23.70 -22.65
N ARG A 401 -13.74 24.56 -21.98
CA ARG A 401 -14.79 24.15 -21.02
C ARG A 401 -15.93 23.39 -21.69
N GLY A 402 -16.39 22.36 -20.98
CA GLY A 402 -17.62 21.63 -21.24
C GLY A 402 -18.88 22.33 -20.72
N ASP A 403 -19.98 21.59 -20.75
CA ASP A 403 -21.30 22.05 -20.32
C ASP A 403 -21.58 21.72 -18.85
N PHE A 404 -20.91 20.70 -18.31
CA PHE A 404 -21.12 20.18 -16.95
C PHE A 404 -19.79 20.11 -16.20
N ALA A 405 -19.79 20.47 -14.92
CA ALA A 405 -18.67 20.23 -14.03
C ALA A 405 -18.93 18.97 -13.21
N VAL A 406 -17.94 18.08 -13.11
CA VAL A 406 -17.99 16.84 -12.33
C VAL A 406 -16.89 16.86 -11.28
N LEU A 407 -17.26 16.55 -10.05
CA LEU A 407 -16.32 16.45 -8.94
C LEU A 407 -15.71 15.05 -8.86
N ALA A 408 -14.41 14.91 -9.11
CA ALA A 408 -13.66 13.72 -8.74
C ALA A 408 -13.48 13.71 -7.22
N ASN A 409 -13.86 12.63 -6.54
CA ASN A 409 -13.92 12.56 -5.07
C ASN A 409 -12.54 12.28 -4.45
N THR A 410 -11.52 13.01 -4.91
CA THR A 410 -10.13 12.97 -4.45
C THR A 410 -9.95 13.04 -2.93
N ASN A 411 -10.80 13.77 -2.20
CA ASN A 411 -10.76 13.78 -0.75
C ASN A 411 -11.14 12.39 -0.19
N THR A 412 -12.19 11.78 -0.73
CA THR A 412 -12.59 10.40 -0.40
C THR A 412 -11.51 9.41 -0.81
N TRP A 413 -10.88 9.55 -1.98
CA TRP A 413 -9.77 8.67 -2.39
C TRP A 413 -8.65 8.67 -1.34
N ASN A 414 -8.30 9.84 -0.79
CA ASN A 414 -7.27 9.96 0.23
C ASN A 414 -7.73 9.53 1.63
N ALA A 415 -9.01 9.73 1.97
CA ALA A 415 -9.60 9.26 3.23
C ALA A 415 -9.58 7.73 3.38
N TYR A 416 -9.78 7.01 2.27
CA TYR A 416 -9.75 5.55 2.21
C TYR A 416 -8.36 4.97 1.86
N ASN A 417 -7.35 5.82 1.72
CA ASN A 417 -5.99 5.37 1.43
C ASN A 417 -5.27 4.95 2.72
N ASP A 418 -5.13 3.64 2.91
CA ASP A 418 -4.40 3.01 4.03
C ASP A 418 -2.93 2.71 3.71
N TRP A 419 -2.50 2.98 2.48
CA TRP A 419 -1.11 2.79 2.06
C TRP A 419 -0.17 3.58 2.99
N GLY A 420 0.91 2.91 3.38
CA GLY A 420 1.92 3.48 4.27
C GLY A 420 1.57 3.40 5.76
N GLY A 421 0.40 2.85 6.13
CA GLY A 421 0.13 2.40 7.50
C GLY A 421 -1.16 2.90 8.12
N LYS A 422 -1.73 4.02 7.64
CA LYS A 422 -3.00 4.55 8.14
C LYS A 422 -3.86 5.22 7.06
N SER A 423 -5.17 5.06 7.24
CA SER A 423 -6.24 5.83 6.59
C SER A 423 -7.10 6.54 7.65
N LYS A 424 -8.22 7.15 7.23
CA LYS A 424 -9.26 7.58 8.16
C LYS A 424 -9.87 6.41 8.94
N TYR A 425 -9.89 5.21 8.36
CA TYR A 425 -10.60 4.05 8.89
C TYR A 425 -9.70 3.09 9.67
N THR A 426 -8.41 3.41 9.82
CA THR A 426 -7.51 2.69 10.72
C THR A 426 -7.86 2.99 12.18
N ASN A 427 -7.59 2.08 13.11
CA ASN A 427 -7.76 2.31 14.54
C ASN A 427 -6.39 2.34 15.25
N PRO A 428 -5.98 3.43 15.93
CA PRO A 428 -6.62 4.74 15.93
C PRO A 428 -6.45 5.46 14.58
N PRO A 429 -7.44 6.29 14.18
CA PRO A 429 -7.46 6.92 12.86
C PRO A 429 -6.31 7.90 12.68
N ALA A 430 -5.92 8.11 11.43
CA ALA A 430 -5.02 9.22 11.12
C ALA A 430 -5.70 10.56 11.44
N ALA A 431 -4.93 11.54 11.94
CA ALA A 431 -5.38 12.92 12.05
C ALA A 431 -5.09 13.73 10.79
N THR A 432 -4.10 13.30 10.01
CA THR A 432 -3.67 13.94 8.76
C THR A 432 -3.39 12.87 7.71
N LEU A 433 -3.77 13.16 6.47
CA LEU A 433 -3.65 12.28 5.33
C LEU A 433 -2.95 13.01 4.19
N SER A 434 -1.66 12.76 4.01
CA SER A 434 -0.85 13.31 2.91
C SER A 434 -1.29 12.77 1.56
N PHE A 435 -1.24 13.63 0.55
CA PHE A 435 -1.41 13.28 -0.86
C PHE A 435 -0.13 12.77 -1.50
N ALA A 436 1.02 12.97 -0.86
CA ALA A 436 2.33 12.58 -1.37
C ALA A 436 2.65 11.11 -1.09
N ARG A 437 1.75 10.21 -1.48
CA ARG A 437 1.91 8.76 -1.31
C ARG A 437 1.11 7.94 -2.33
N PRO A 438 1.54 6.71 -2.66
CA PRO A 438 0.74 5.78 -3.47
C PRO A 438 -0.67 5.60 -2.92
N ASN A 439 -1.61 5.34 -3.82
CA ASN A 439 -3.01 5.08 -3.49
C ASN A 439 -3.57 3.93 -4.35
N PRO A 440 -3.25 2.67 -4.01
CA PRO A 440 -3.76 1.51 -4.75
C PRO A 440 -5.29 1.38 -4.66
N SER A 441 -5.92 1.87 -3.59
CA SER A 441 -7.39 1.89 -3.44
C SER A 441 -8.09 2.75 -4.50
N ALA A 442 -7.40 3.74 -5.06
CA ALA A 442 -7.89 4.55 -6.17
C ALA A 442 -7.64 3.92 -7.55
N SER A 443 -7.28 2.64 -7.63
CA SER A 443 -7.10 1.95 -8.90
C SER A 443 -8.36 2.05 -9.79
N PRO A 444 -8.22 2.32 -11.09
CA PRO A 444 -9.35 2.38 -12.02
C PRO A 444 -9.79 0.98 -12.48
N VAL A 445 -9.15 -0.07 -11.98
CA VAL A 445 -9.46 -1.49 -12.22
C VAL A 445 -9.66 -2.19 -10.87
N GLY A 446 -10.46 -3.26 -10.85
CA GLY A 446 -10.71 -4.04 -9.64
C GLY A 446 -12.02 -4.82 -9.69
N SER A 447 -12.05 -5.97 -9.02
CA SER A 447 -13.26 -6.78 -8.81
C SER A 447 -13.90 -6.47 -7.46
N GLY A 448 -15.23 -6.55 -7.38
CA GLY A 448 -15.97 -6.37 -6.12
C GLY A 448 -16.66 -5.02 -5.96
N LEU A 449 -16.97 -4.66 -4.72
CA LEU A 449 -17.63 -3.39 -4.39
C LEU A 449 -16.64 -2.24 -4.56
N ASN A 450 -16.92 -1.38 -5.53
CA ASN A 450 -16.10 -0.21 -5.86
C ASN A 450 -16.88 1.07 -5.55
N HIS A 451 -16.21 2.06 -4.95
CA HIS A 451 -16.82 3.36 -4.66
C HIS A 451 -15.89 4.57 -4.91
N LEU A 452 -14.62 4.32 -5.27
CA LEU A 452 -13.63 5.34 -5.60
C LEU A 452 -13.52 5.49 -7.13
N THR A 453 -12.33 5.78 -7.67
CA THR A 453 -12.08 6.04 -9.10
C THR A 453 -12.78 5.06 -10.04
N ARG A 454 -12.74 3.75 -9.78
CA ARG A 454 -13.43 2.75 -10.62
C ARG A 454 -14.93 3.01 -10.79
N ALA A 455 -15.61 3.40 -9.71
CA ALA A 455 -17.05 3.68 -9.71
C ALA A 455 -17.36 5.03 -10.37
N GLU A 456 -16.49 6.02 -10.18
CA GLU A 456 -16.59 7.32 -10.84
C GLU A 456 -16.58 7.20 -12.37
N LEU A 457 -15.85 6.21 -12.92
CA LEU A 457 -15.82 5.93 -14.35
C LEU A 457 -17.16 5.43 -14.91
N TRP A 458 -18.07 4.89 -14.10
CA TRP A 458 -19.40 4.49 -14.57
C TRP A 458 -20.25 5.71 -14.92
N ILE A 459 -20.22 6.74 -14.07
CA ILE A 459 -20.96 7.99 -14.30
C ILE A 459 -20.30 8.76 -15.44
N LEU A 460 -18.97 8.92 -15.41
CA LEU A 460 -18.25 9.65 -16.46
C LEU A 460 -18.40 8.96 -17.83
N GLY A 461 -18.28 7.63 -17.87
CA GLY A 461 -18.49 6.86 -19.10
C GLY A 461 -19.89 7.04 -19.67
N LEU A 462 -20.92 6.88 -18.83
CA LEU A 462 -22.32 7.09 -19.24
C LEU A 462 -22.55 8.48 -19.83
N MET A 463 -22.00 9.52 -19.20
CA MET A 463 -22.15 10.90 -19.66
C MET A 463 -21.47 11.14 -21.00
N GLU A 464 -20.25 10.64 -21.16
CA GLU A 464 -19.49 10.77 -22.40
C GLU A 464 -20.12 9.98 -23.55
N ASP A 465 -20.61 8.76 -23.29
CA ASP A 465 -21.29 7.93 -24.29
C ASP A 465 -22.62 8.53 -24.74
N ALA A 466 -23.29 9.27 -23.86
CA ALA A 466 -24.46 10.09 -24.18
C ALA A 466 -24.12 11.40 -24.92
N GLY A 467 -22.83 11.70 -25.16
CA GLY A 467 -22.38 12.88 -25.88
C GLY A 467 -22.30 14.16 -25.04
N TYR A 468 -22.38 14.08 -23.72
CA TYR A 468 -22.21 15.24 -22.85
C TYR A 468 -20.74 15.65 -22.74
N ARG A 469 -20.49 16.96 -22.78
CA ARG A 469 -19.15 17.53 -22.55
C ARG A 469 -18.97 17.81 -21.07
N VAL A 470 -18.15 17.01 -20.41
CA VAL A 470 -17.90 17.10 -18.97
C VAL A 470 -16.49 17.62 -18.69
N ASP A 471 -16.40 18.51 -17.71
CA ASP A 471 -15.15 18.93 -17.12
C ASP A 471 -14.99 18.31 -15.74
N VAL A 472 -13.88 17.64 -15.50
CA VAL A 472 -13.57 17.02 -14.21
C VAL A 472 -12.67 17.94 -13.40
N TYR A 473 -13.00 18.09 -12.13
CA TYR A 473 -12.24 18.86 -11.15
C TYR A 473 -11.99 18.02 -9.90
N SER A 474 -10.81 18.15 -9.30
CA SER A 474 -10.59 17.58 -7.97
C SER A 474 -11.34 18.37 -6.89
N ASP A 475 -11.49 17.80 -5.70
CA ASP A 475 -12.03 18.51 -4.54
C ASP A 475 -11.20 19.76 -4.22
N GLN A 476 -9.90 19.69 -4.40
CA GLN A 476 -9.02 20.84 -4.17
C GLN A 476 -9.17 21.92 -5.24
N ASP A 477 -9.40 21.56 -6.51
CA ASP A 477 -9.74 22.56 -7.53
C ASP A 477 -11.05 23.29 -7.17
N PHE A 478 -12.05 22.56 -6.71
CA PHE A 478 -13.31 23.15 -6.27
C PHE A 478 -13.13 24.00 -5.01
N HIS A 479 -12.36 23.54 -4.03
CA HIS A 479 -12.01 24.32 -2.83
C HIS A 479 -11.34 25.65 -3.19
N ASN A 480 -10.37 25.62 -4.12
CA ASN A 480 -9.65 26.81 -4.58
C ASN A 480 -10.52 27.76 -5.42
N GLY A 481 -11.69 27.31 -5.86
CA GLY A 481 -12.61 28.07 -6.67
C GLY A 481 -12.43 27.80 -8.17
N ILE A 482 -13.55 27.53 -8.83
CA ILE A 482 -13.59 27.30 -10.26
C ILE A 482 -13.95 28.62 -10.97
N PRO A 483 -13.10 29.13 -11.88
CA PRO A 483 -13.42 30.34 -12.64
C PRO A 483 -14.75 30.19 -13.41
N SER A 484 -15.59 31.22 -13.38
CA SER A 484 -16.89 31.20 -14.08
C SER A 484 -17.73 29.95 -13.76
N PHE A 485 -17.72 29.45 -12.52
CA PHE A 485 -18.44 28.22 -12.15
C PHE A 485 -19.94 28.28 -12.47
N SER A 486 -20.55 29.47 -12.37
CA SER A 486 -21.95 29.71 -12.69
C SER A 486 -22.33 29.46 -14.16
N THR A 487 -21.37 29.30 -15.07
CA THR A 487 -21.66 29.02 -16.49
C THR A 487 -21.96 27.55 -16.76
N TYR A 488 -21.67 26.65 -15.82
CA TYR A 488 -22.01 25.23 -15.98
C TYR A 488 -23.51 25.02 -15.83
N LYS A 489 -24.07 24.20 -16.73
CA LYS A 489 -25.50 23.84 -16.72
C LYS A 489 -25.88 23.07 -15.46
N ALA A 490 -24.97 22.24 -14.96
CA ALA A 490 -25.07 21.62 -13.65
C ALA A 490 -23.68 21.26 -13.11
N PHE A 491 -23.59 21.21 -11.78
CA PHE A 491 -22.51 20.57 -11.05
C PHE A 491 -22.92 19.16 -10.65
N ILE A 492 -22.01 18.21 -10.83
CA ILE A 492 -22.28 16.79 -10.64
C ILE A 492 -21.39 16.27 -9.53
N LEU A 493 -22.04 15.78 -8.48
CA LEU A 493 -21.37 15.06 -7.42
C LEU A 493 -21.35 13.57 -7.79
N ASN A 494 -20.14 13.04 -7.92
CA ASN A 494 -19.89 11.67 -8.33
C ASN A 494 -20.23 10.66 -7.22
N THR A 495 -19.85 9.40 -7.39
CA THR A 495 -20.38 8.25 -6.63
C THR A 495 -20.27 8.33 -5.11
N HIS A 496 -19.21 8.91 -4.54
CA HIS A 496 -18.97 8.92 -3.09
C HIS A 496 -18.26 10.20 -2.58
N PRO A 497 -18.94 11.36 -2.58
CA PRO A 497 -18.36 12.65 -2.20
C PRO A 497 -18.47 12.88 -0.69
N GLU A 498 -17.81 12.06 0.12
CA GLU A 498 -18.01 11.99 1.58
C GLU A 498 -17.37 13.15 2.36
N TYR A 499 -16.15 13.57 1.97
CA TYR A 499 -15.31 14.50 2.74
C TYR A 499 -15.22 15.87 2.10
N TRP A 500 -15.68 16.89 2.84
CA TRP A 500 -15.81 18.25 2.32
C TRP A 500 -15.18 19.26 3.25
N THR A 501 -14.56 20.28 2.67
CA THR A 501 -14.20 21.47 3.43
C THR A 501 -15.40 22.40 3.62
N LEU A 502 -15.39 23.19 4.69
CA LEU A 502 -16.39 24.24 4.89
C LEU A 502 -16.45 25.21 3.70
N GLY A 503 -15.29 25.54 3.13
CA GLY A 503 -15.17 26.40 1.94
C GLY A 503 -15.89 25.81 0.72
N MET A 504 -15.69 24.52 0.43
CA MET A 504 -16.41 23.83 -0.64
C MET A 504 -17.93 23.82 -0.37
N ARG A 505 -18.34 23.55 0.86
CA ARG A 505 -19.76 23.55 1.25
C ARG A 505 -20.40 24.93 1.01
N ASN A 506 -19.72 26.01 1.40
CA ASN A 506 -20.18 27.38 1.18
C ASN A 506 -20.29 27.74 -0.31
N GLN A 507 -19.29 27.34 -1.12
CA GLN A 507 -19.31 27.59 -2.56
C GLN A 507 -20.47 26.87 -3.26
N LEU A 508 -20.75 25.62 -2.89
CA LEU A 508 -21.88 24.87 -3.42
C LEU A 508 -23.22 25.54 -3.07
N GLU A 509 -23.42 25.92 -1.82
CA GLU A 509 -24.65 26.60 -1.40
C GLU A 509 -24.82 27.97 -2.07
N ALA A 510 -23.73 28.72 -2.28
CA ALA A 510 -23.78 29.98 -3.02
C ALA A 510 -24.13 29.78 -4.50
N TYR A 511 -23.57 28.75 -5.14
CA TYR A 511 -23.93 28.37 -6.51
C TYR A 511 -25.42 28.03 -6.63
N LEU A 512 -25.93 27.22 -5.71
CA LEU A 512 -27.36 26.87 -5.67
C LEU A 512 -28.24 28.09 -5.37
N GLY A 513 -27.82 28.96 -4.45
CA GLY A 513 -28.54 30.19 -4.09
C GLY A 513 -28.67 31.20 -5.23
N THR A 514 -27.87 31.07 -6.29
CA THR A 514 -27.95 31.89 -7.51
C THR A 514 -28.62 31.18 -8.69
N GLY A 515 -29.26 30.03 -8.44
CA GLY A 515 -30.01 29.27 -9.46
C GLY A 515 -29.21 28.16 -10.14
N GLY A 516 -28.03 27.81 -9.62
CA GLY A 516 -27.25 26.67 -10.08
C GLY A 516 -27.99 25.34 -9.96
N CYS A 517 -27.60 24.35 -10.76
CA CYS A 517 -28.21 23.02 -10.77
C CYS A 517 -27.22 21.97 -10.22
N LEU A 518 -27.69 21.09 -9.34
CA LEU A 518 -26.89 20.00 -8.79
C LEU A 518 -27.47 18.65 -9.20
N LEU A 519 -26.61 17.75 -9.67
CA LEU A 519 -26.91 16.33 -9.84
C LEU A 519 -26.08 15.55 -8.83
N TYR A 520 -26.73 14.95 -7.84
CA TYR A 520 -26.08 14.06 -6.88
C TYR A 520 -26.37 12.62 -7.27
N LEU A 521 -25.37 11.95 -7.81
CA LEU A 521 -25.48 10.62 -8.43
C LEU A 521 -24.80 9.54 -7.59
N GLY A 522 -24.69 9.76 -6.27
CA GLY A 522 -23.92 8.94 -5.36
C GLY A 522 -24.57 8.69 -4.01
N GLY A 523 -23.78 8.18 -3.07
CA GLY A 523 -24.13 7.92 -1.69
C GLY A 523 -23.21 8.66 -0.71
N ASN A 524 -23.70 8.89 0.51
CA ASN A 524 -22.90 9.46 1.61
C ASN A 524 -22.21 10.81 1.30
N GLY A 525 -22.86 11.65 0.49
CA GLY A 525 -22.33 12.96 0.12
C GLY A 525 -22.39 14.01 1.23
N LEU A 526 -21.41 14.90 1.27
CA LEU A 526 -21.33 16.07 2.17
C LEU A 526 -21.46 15.66 3.64
N TYR A 527 -20.91 14.50 3.98
CA TYR A 527 -21.12 13.85 5.27
C TYR A 527 -20.27 14.49 6.36
N GLU A 528 -18.98 14.62 6.11
CA GLU A 528 -18.00 14.96 7.13
C GLU A 528 -17.10 16.12 6.71
N GLU A 529 -16.87 17.03 7.67
CA GLU A 529 -16.02 18.19 7.50
C GLU A 529 -14.54 17.81 7.69
N VAL A 530 -13.73 18.28 6.74
CA VAL A 530 -12.26 18.17 6.73
C VAL A 530 -11.66 19.51 6.35
N GLU A 531 -10.35 19.67 6.56
CA GLU A 531 -9.61 20.84 6.08
C GLU A 531 -8.44 20.42 5.21
N PHE A 532 -8.04 21.24 4.26
CA PHE A 532 -6.68 21.12 3.70
C PHE A 532 -5.71 21.77 4.68
N ASN A 533 -4.52 21.18 4.84
CA ASN A 533 -3.46 21.86 5.58
C ASN A 533 -3.01 23.15 4.85
N MET A 534 -2.20 23.99 5.51
CA MET A 534 -1.76 25.27 4.93
C MET A 534 -1.00 25.12 3.60
N ALA A 535 -0.29 24.01 3.40
CA ALA A 535 0.42 23.72 2.16
C ALA A 535 -0.49 23.20 1.04
N GLY A 536 -1.71 22.76 1.38
CA GLY A 536 -2.64 22.13 0.45
C GLY A 536 -2.21 20.74 -0.02
N ASP A 537 -1.30 20.06 0.68
CA ASP A 537 -0.76 18.75 0.30
C ASP A 537 -1.22 17.60 1.20
N ALA A 538 -2.12 17.89 2.14
CA ALA A 538 -2.75 16.89 3.00
C ALA A 538 -4.16 17.30 3.44
N LEU A 539 -4.98 16.31 3.78
CA LEU A 539 -6.23 16.51 4.53
C LEU A 539 -5.99 16.42 6.03
N SER A 540 -6.55 17.37 6.76
CA SER A 540 -6.69 17.39 8.21
C SER A 540 -8.10 16.90 8.59
N LEU A 541 -8.13 15.87 9.41
CA LEU A 541 -9.34 15.28 9.96
C LEU A 541 -9.67 15.96 11.30
N LEU A 542 -10.72 16.79 11.31
CA LEU A 542 -11.07 17.68 12.42
C LEU A 542 -11.47 16.92 13.69
N GLY A 543 -11.13 17.46 14.87
CA GLY A 543 -11.55 16.90 16.16
C GLY A 543 -10.78 15.66 16.63
N GLY A 544 -9.63 15.37 16.02
CA GLY A 544 -8.83 14.18 16.34
C GLY A 544 -7.74 14.44 17.38
N ASN A 545 -7.55 13.47 18.29
CA ASN A 545 -6.25 13.19 18.91
C ASN A 545 -5.65 11.97 18.18
N PRO A 546 -4.46 12.09 17.55
CA PRO A 546 -3.85 11.02 16.76
C PRO A 546 -3.51 9.73 17.53
N SER A 547 -3.67 9.72 18.86
CA SER A 547 -3.27 8.64 19.76
C SER A 547 -4.42 7.87 20.42
N THR A 548 -5.69 8.30 20.26
CA THR A 548 -6.82 7.67 20.99
C THR A 548 -7.98 7.31 20.07
N ASP A 549 -8.79 8.29 19.70
CA ASP A 549 -9.97 8.17 18.85
C ASP A 549 -10.35 9.59 18.43
N ARG A 550 -11.23 9.71 17.44
CA ARG A 550 -11.63 10.99 16.86
C ARG A 550 -13.14 11.18 16.92
N THR A 551 -13.57 12.34 17.41
CA THR A 551 -14.96 12.77 17.22
C THR A 551 -15.19 13.08 15.75
N HIS A 552 -16.13 12.39 15.10
CA HIS A 552 -16.46 12.68 13.71
C HIS A 552 -17.16 14.04 13.59
N TYR A 553 -16.61 14.91 12.73
CA TYR A 553 -17.12 16.27 12.48
C TYR A 553 -18.17 16.26 11.37
N TYR A 554 -19.30 15.60 11.62
CA TYR A 554 -20.37 15.55 10.62
C TYR A 554 -20.99 16.93 10.42
N PHE A 555 -21.23 17.32 9.16
CA PHE A 555 -21.87 18.60 8.83
C PHE A 555 -23.22 18.79 9.54
N ARG A 556 -23.99 17.71 9.68
CA ARG A 556 -25.27 17.68 10.42
C ARG A 556 -25.16 17.93 11.93
N ASN A 557 -23.96 17.84 12.50
CA ASN A 557 -23.69 18.01 13.94
C ASN A 557 -22.93 19.31 14.26
N LEU A 558 -22.65 20.15 13.26
CA LEU A 558 -22.02 21.46 13.47
C LEU A 558 -22.95 22.40 14.26
N ASN A 559 -22.40 23.52 14.73
CA ASN A 559 -23.18 24.58 15.36
C ASN A 559 -23.00 25.92 14.60
N PRO A 560 -24.01 26.37 13.83
CA PRO A 560 -25.33 25.74 13.62
C PRO A 560 -25.26 24.46 12.75
N PRO A 561 -26.22 23.51 12.89
CA PRO A 561 -26.25 22.29 12.09
C PRO A 561 -26.42 22.56 10.59
N ARG A 562 -25.65 21.86 9.75
CA ARG A 562 -25.72 21.95 8.27
C ARG A 562 -25.95 20.59 7.62
N PRO A 563 -27.08 19.92 7.89
CA PRO A 563 -27.29 18.56 7.42
C PRO A 563 -27.22 18.47 5.89
N GLU A 564 -26.67 17.38 5.38
CA GLU A 564 -26.48 17.16 3.95
C GLU A 564 -27.81 17.13 3.18
N ARG A 565 -28.89 16.64 3.78
CA ARG A 565 -30.25 16.70 3.20
C ARG A 565 -30.76 18.11 2.91
N ALA A 566 -30.23 19.14 3.55
CA ALA A 566 -30.59 20.52 3.24
C ALA A 566 -30.11 20.95 1.84
N VAL A 567 -29.08 20.28 1.30
CA VAL A 567 -28.53 20.53 -0.03
C VAL A 567 -28.85 19.38 -1.00
N LEU A 568 -28.71 18.13 -0.55
CA LEU A 568 -28.85 16.95 -1.40
C LEU A 568 -30.28 16.42 -1.48
N GLY A 569 -31.20 16.89 -0.62
CA GLY A 569 -32.54 16.33 -0.46
C GLY A 569 -32.60 14.96 0.23
N VAL A 570 -31.46 14.26 0.35
CA VAL A 570 -31.31 12.95 0.99
C VAL A 570 -30.16 12.96 2.00
N ALA A 571 -30.12 11.98 2.89
CA ALA A 571 -29.13 11.86 3.96
C ALA A 571 -28.65 10.42 4.11
N TYR A 572 -27.37 10.23 4.42
CA TYR A 572 -26.83 8.91 4.73
C TYR A 572 -27.26 8.42 6.11
N ARG A 573 -27.54 7.13 6.21
CA ARG A 573 -27.91 6.41 7.42
C ARG A 573 -27.18 5.07 7.43
N SER A 574 -26.50 4.77 8.53
CA SER A 574 -25.71 3.54 8.68
C SER A 574 -26.57 2.28 8.54
N GLU A 575 -27.84 2.34 8.93
CA GLU A 575 -28.79 1.23 8.82
C GLU A 575 -29.11 0.88 7.36
N ASN A 576 -28.80 1.77 6.42
CA ASN A 576 -29.03 1.58 4.98
C ASN A 576 -27.75 1.17 4.23
N TYR A 577 -26.62 1.00 4.92
CA TYR A 577 -25.40 0.55 4.28
C TYR A 577 -25.53 -0.93 3.86
N LEU A 578 -25.22 -1.24 2.61
CA LEU A 578 -25.33 -2.58 2.01
C LEU A 578 -26.74 -3.21 2.04
N THR A 579 -27.79 -2.39 2.13
CA THR A 579 -29.18 -2.87 2.02
C THR A 579 -29.64 -2.86 0.56
N PHE A 580 -29.28 -3.90 -0.18
CA PHE A 580 -29.71 -4.06 -1.57
C PHE A 580 -31.18 -4.52 -1.62
N ALA A 581 -32.04 -3.75 -2.30
CA ALA A 581 -33.45 -4.11 -2.48
C ALA A 581 -33.98 -3.58 -3.83
N PRO A 582 -34.96 -4.27 -4.45
CA PRO A 582 -35.70 -3.70 -5.58
C PRO A 582 -36.39 -2.39 -5.17
N PHE A 583 -36.42 -1.41 -6.07
CA PHE A 583 -37.13 -0.15 -5.84
C PHE A 583 -38.54 -0.17 -6.45
N LYS A 584 -39.45 0.62 -5.87
CA LYS A 584 -40.79 0.87 -6.41
C LYS A 584 -40.89 2.31 -6.89
N ILE A 585 -41.37 2.50 -8.11
CA ILE A 585 -41.65 3.82 -8.67
C ILE A 585 -42.99 4.31 -8.11
N LEU A 586 -42.98 5.40 -7.37
CA LEU A 586 -44.18 5.97 -6.73
C LEU A 586 -44.87 7.03 -7.60
N ALA A 587 -44.15 7.65 -8.53
CA ALA A 587 -44.65 8.71 -9.40
C ALA A 587 -44.15 8.52 -10.84
N SER A 588 -44.65 7.48 -11.52
CA SER A 588 -44.23 7.13 -12.89
C SER A 588 -44.55 8.22 -13.93
N ASN A 589 -45.52 9.10 -13.64
CA ASN A 589 -45.82 10.27 -14.49
C ASN A 589 -44.84 11.44 -14.33
N HIS A 590 -43.81 11.33 -13.48
CA HIS A 590 -42.81 12.38 -13.33
C HIS A 590 -41.98 12.50 -14.62
N ARG A 591 -41.70 13.74 -15.05
CA ARG A 591 -41.00 14.02 -16.33
C ARG A 591 -39.63 13.36 -16.51
N PHE A 592 -39.00 12.93 -15.42
CA PHE A 592 -37.72 12.19 -15.46
C PHE A 592 -37.86 10.76 -15.96
N PHE A 593 -39.06 10.19 -15.93
CA PHE A 593 -39.35 8.87 -16.49
C PHE A 593 -39.86 8.94 -17.94
N THR A 594 -39.97 10.13 -18.53
CA THR A 594 -40.36 10.28 -19.93
C THR A 594 -39.38 9.54 -20.84
N GLY A 595 -39.89 8.58 -21.61
CA GLY A 595 -39.08 7.81 -22.57
C GLY A 595 -38.31 6.63 -21.97
N THR A 596 -38.40 6.39 -20.65
CA THR A 596 -37.73 5.22 -20.03
C THR A 596 -38.57 3.94 -20.11
N GLY A 597 -39.85 4.05 -20.49
CA GLY A 597 -40.80 2.93 -20.49
C GLY A 597 -41.27 2.50 -19.09
N LEU A 598 -41.05 3.35 -18.07
CA LEU A 598 -41.41 3.14 -16.67
C LEU A 598 -42.73 3.82 -16.29
#